data_AF-A0A948E5L2-F1
#
_entry.id   AF-A0A948E5L2-F1
#
_cell.length_a   1.000
_cell.length_b   1.000
_cell.length_c   1.000
_cell.angle_alpha   90.00
_cell.angle_beta   90.00
_cell.angle_gamma   90.00
#
_symmetry.space_group_name_H-M   'P 1'
#
loop_
_entity.id
_entity.type
_entity.pdbx_description
1 polymer ?
#
loop_
_entity_poly.entity_id
_entity_poly.type
_entity_poly.pdbx_seq_one_letter_code
_entity_poly.pdbx_strand_id
1 'polypeptide(L)'
;MRHFATLLLILALFTACDDDSSNNTNNLNNGNNTNNSNNVNNSNNTNNVTECPADFALLTEYQSYQGLIACLEQGIGDPADTITAFIQRVEQGSGFPIREGTTVVFAYYADPAYDQEDDEFSDEDFDPNRRLAPIAVSGDFNGWAEDDPAYHLTAAGNNFFHLEMTLTAELQEGSAYKYIARDNADDAVWFSDPLSRRFQYDIYGRFSLVAGSPLAGHLELTRDITATALGNSRDIYIYLPPGYEQETQSYPVLYMHDGNNLFDTAQPWSNGTWDVDGVMEMELDAGNVRPFIVVGIPNNADRMDEYTHVEDEISDGTQTYLVGGKG
;
A
#
# COMPACT_ATOMS: atom_id res chain seq x y z
N MET A 1 -8.55 -13.49 -3.11
CA MET A 1 -8.08 -12.98 -1.79
C MET A 1 -7.35 -13.98 -0.89
N ARG A 2 -7.57 -15.32 -0.95
CA ARG A 2 -6.84 -16.28 -0.09
C ARG A 2 -5.35 -16.51 -0.43
N HIS A 3 -4.83 -15.94 -1.52
CA HIS A 3 -3.47 -16.22 -2.00
C HIS A 3 -2.43 -15.14 -1.65
N PHE A 4 -2.83 -13.91 -1.34
CA PHE A 4 -1.90 -12.83 -0.99
C PHE A 4 -1.24 -13.04 0.39
N ALA A 5 -2.00 -13.54 1.37
CA ALA A 5 -1.47 -13.94 2.67
C ALA A 5 -0.41 -15.06 2.57
N THR A 6 -0.41 -15.84 1.49
CA THR A 6 0.60 -16.89 1.27
C THR A 6 1.87 -16.34 0.61
N LEU A 7 1.78 -15.27 -0.20
CA LEU A 7 2.95 -14.65 -0.82
C LEU A 7 3.80 -13.86 0.21
N LEU A 8 3.15 -13.12 1.12
CA LEU A 8 3.83 -12.47 2.25
C LEU A 8 4.55 -13.48 3.16
N LEU A 9 3.93 -14.65 3.36
CA LEU A 9 4.51 -15.72 4.19
C LEU A 9 5.77 -16.32 3.54
N ILE A 10 5.87 -16.35 2.21
CA ILE A 10 7.06 -16.86 1.51
C ILE A 10 8.23 -15.87 1.61
N LEU A 11 7.98 -14.56 1.63
CA LEU A 11 9.04 -13.57 1.93
C LEU A 11 9.58 -13.72 3.37
N ALA A 12 8.74 -14.13 4.32
CA ALA A 12 9.14 -14.39 5.71
C ALA A 12 9.76 -15.78 5.95
N LEU A 13 9.68 -16.72 4.98
CA LEU A 13 10.04 -18.13 5.17
C LEU A 13 11.36 -18.58 4.53
N PHE A 14 12.20 -17.67 4.03
CA PHE A 14 13.63 -17.98 3.86
C PHE A 14 14.34 -17.97 5.22
N THR A 15 13.96 -18.91 6.09
CA THR A 15 14.58 -19.14 7.40
C THR A 15 15.19 -20.53 7.48
N ALA A 16 16.51 -20.52 7.66
CA ALA A 16 17.34 -21.51 8.34
C ALA A 16 17.21 -22.99 7.95
N CYS A 17 18.09 -23.42 7.05
CA CYS A 17 18.70 -24.74 7.18
C CYS A 17 20.05 -24.55 7.87
N ASP A 18 20.12 -24.70 9.19
CA ASP A 18 21.34 -25.18 9.82
C ASP A 18 21.04 -25.88 11.15
N ASP A 19 21.63 -27.07 11.25
CA ASP A 19 21.61 -27.97 12.40
C ASP A 19 22.28 -27.30 13.60
N ASP A 20 21.63 -27.31 14.77
CA ASP A 20 22.37 -27.76 15.94
C ASP A 20 21.49 -28.39 17.01
N SER A 21 21.88 -29.61 17.35
CA SER A 21 21.29 -30.44 18.39
C SER A 21 21.81 -30.03 19.76
N SER A 22 20.94 -29.79 20.74
CA SER A 22 21.11 -30.35 22.09
C SER A 22 19.92 -30.14 23.04
N ASN A 23 19.53 -31.27 23.64
CA ASN A 23 18.63 -31.47 24.78
C ASN A 23 18.73 -30.42 25.91
N ASN A 24 17.59 -30.08 26.56
CA ASN A 24 17.20 -30.71 27.83
C ASN A 24 15.76 -30.31 28.25
N THR A 25 15.26 -31.02 29.26
CA THR A 25 13.90 -31.49 29.52
C THR A 25 13.12 -30.71 30.59
N ASN A 26 11.78 -30.87 30.54
CA ASN A 26 10.78 -30.85 31.62
C ASN A 26 10.56 -29.54 32.41
N ASN A 27 9.32 -29.02 32.44
CA ASN A 27 8.32 -29.46 33.43
C ASN A 27 6.92 -28.88 33.18
N LEU A 28 5.91 -29.69 33.51
CA LEU A 28 4.49 -29.37 33.52
C LEU A 28 4.11 -28.39 34.65
N ASN A 29 3.17 -27.48 34.42
CA ASN A 29 1.96 -27.38 35.25
C ASN A 29 0.90 -26.41 34.70
N ASN A 30 -0.19 -27.03 34.22
CA ASN A 30 -1.61 -26.77 34.49
C ASN A 30 -2.03 -25.46 35.19
N GLY A 31 -2.97 -24.75 34.55
CA GLY A 31 -3.71 -23.64 35.11
C GLY A 31 -4.90 -23.25 34.23
N ASN A 32 -5.97 -24.06 34.26
CA ASN A 32 -7.29 -23.72 33.74
C ASN A 32 -7.77 -22.35 34.25
N ASN A 33 -8.27 -21.49 33.36
CA ASN A 33 -9.62 -20.96 33.56
C ASN A 33 -10.29 -20.56 32.25
N THR A 34 -11.41 -21.22 32.01
CA THR A 34 -12.42 -20.97 30.99
C THR A 34 -13.10 -19.62 31.21
N ASN A 35 -13.38 -18.87 30.13
CA ASN A 35 -14.75 -18.45 29.83
C ASN A 35 -14.88 -18.01 28.37
N ASN A 36 -15.54 -18.88 27.62
CA ASN A 36 -16.17 -18.64 26.34
C ASN A 36 -17.42 -17.78 26.57
N SER A 37 -17.59 -16.70 25.80
CA SER A 37 -18.90 -16.15 25.51
C SER A 37 -18.89 -15.51 24.13
N ASN A 38 -19.20 -16.34 23.13
CA ASN A 38 -19.82 -15.92 21.88
C ASN A 38 -20.96 -14.93 22.15
N ASN A 39 -20.92 -13.76 21.52
CA ASN A 39 -22.14 -12.98 21.31
C ASN A 39 -22.11 -12.32 19.93
N VAL A 40 -22.66 -13.05 18.95
CA VAL A 40 -23.11 -12.49 17.68
C VAL A 40 -24.43 -11.79 17.96
N ASN A 41 -24.48 -10.46 17.86
CA ASN A 41 -25.75 -9.75 17.77
C ASN A 41 -25.67 -8.63 16.72
N ASN A 42 -26.29 -8.92 15.59
CA ASN A 42 -26.76 -7.97 14.60
C ASN A 42 -28.05 -7.30 15.13
N SER A 43 -27.99 -6.01 15.45
CA SER A 43 -29.15 -5.12 15.43
C SER A 43 -28.76 -3.66 15.65
N ASN A 44 -29.27 -2.78 14.78
CA ASN A 44 -29.28 -1.33 14.88
C ASN A 44 -29.50 -0.82 16.31
N ASN A 45 -28.52 -0.13 16.88
CA ASN A 45 -28.71 0.70 18.05
C ASN A 45 -27.71 1.85 18.03
N THR A 46 -28.23 3.08 18.06
CA THR A 46 -27.48 4.31 18.33
C THR A 46 -26.93 4.22 19.76
N ASN A 47 -25.79 3.57 19.92
CA ASN A 47 -25.11 3.42 21.20
C ASN A 47 -23.95 4.42 21.25
N ASN A 48 -23.86 5.18 22.35
CA ASN A 48 -22.61 5.79 22.79
C ASN A 48 -21.51 4.74 22.66
N VAL A 49 -20.58 4.96 21.74
CA VAL A 49 -19.36 4.17 21.69
C VAL A 49 -18.62 4.55 22.96
N THR A 50 -18.26 3.58 23.80
CA THR A 50 -17.54 3.87 25.06
C THR A 50 -16.05 3.58 24.94
N GLU A 51 -15.66 2.77 23.97
CA GLU A 51 -14.29 2.39 23.66
C GLU A 51 -14.19 2.14 22.15
N CYS A 52 -13.05 2.48 21.54
CA CYS A 52 -12.78 2.10 20.16
C CYS A 52 -12.69 0.59 19.99
N PRO A 53 -12.94 0.05 18.79
CA PRO A 53 -12.80 -1.39 18.55
C PRO A 53 -11.44 -1.86 19.07
N ALA A 54 -11.46 -2.67 20.12
CA ALA A 54 -10.23 -3.12 20.80
C ALA A 54 -9.38 -4.02 19.90
N ASP A 55 -9.97 -4.56 18.83
CA ASP A 55 -9.28 -5.42 17.87
C ASP A 55 -9.88 -5.28 16.47
N PHE A 56 -9.29 -4.41 15.64
CA PHE A 56 -9.65 -4.28 14.22
C PHE A 56 -9.39 -5.57 13.42
N ALA A 57 -8.57 -6.52 13.91
CA ALA A 57 -8.28 -7.77 13.20
C ALA A 57 -9.48 -8.71 13.09
N LEU A 58 -10.48 -8.56 13.97
CA LEU A 58 -11.71 -9.37 13.96
C LEU A 58 -12.82 -8.81 13.08
N LEU A 59 -12.66 -7.59 12.58
CA LEU A 59 -13.65 -6.86 11.78
C LEU A 59 -13.34 -6.95 10.29
N THR A 60 -14.35 -6.80 9.42
CA THR A 60 -14.09 -6.51 7.99
C THR A 60 -13.45 -5.12 7.85
N GLU A 61 -12.85 -4.83 6.70
CA GLU A 61 -12.22 -3.53 6.44
C GLU A 61 -13.24 -2.39 6.55
N TYR A 62 -14.45 -2.60 6.01
CA TYR A 62 -15.54 -1.65 6.11
C TYR A 62 -16.07 -1.50 7.55
N GLN A 63 -16.18 -2.60 8.31
CA GLN A 63 -16.55 -2.54 9.73
C GLN A 63 -15.49 -1.79 10.56
N SER A 64 -14.21 -1.99 10.26
CA SER A 64 -13.11 -1.24 10.88
C SER A 64 -13.20 0.25 10.56
N TYR A 65 -13.51 0.61 9.31
CA TYR A 65 -13.75 2.00 8.91
C TYR A 65 -14.92 2.63 9.68
N GLN A 66 -16.08 1.96 9.74
CA GLN A 66 -17.24 2.45 10.48
C GLN A 66 -16.92 2.64 11.98
N GLY A 67 -16.15 1.72 12.57
CA GLY A 67 -15.67 1.82 13.95
C GLY A 67 -14.72 3.00 14.17
N LEU A 68 -13.80 3.24 13.23
CA LEU A 68 -12.88 4.39 13.28
C LEU A 68 -13.65 5.72 13.23
N ILE A 69 -14.56 5.89 12.26
CA ILE A 69 -15.33 7.13 12.11
C ILE A 69 -16.13 7.42 13.39
N ALA A 70 -16.81 6.41 13.94
CA ALA A 70 -17.57 6.59 15.18
C ALA A 70 -16.69 7.00 16.38
N CYS A 71 -15.43 6.55 16.42
CA CYS A 71 -14.46 6.94 17.43
C CYS A 71 -13.97 8.37 17.28
N LEU A 72 -13.58 8.75 16.07
CA LEU A 72 -13.04 10.09 15.79
C LEU A 72 -14.11 11.16 16.05
N GLU A 73 -15.36 10.92 15.62
CA GLU A 73 -16.48 11.82 15.85
C GLU A 73 -16.83 11.99 17.34
N GLN A 74 -16.61 10.96 18.15
CA GLN A 74 -16.89 10.98 19.59
C GLN A 74 -15.67 11.36 20.44
N GLY A 75 -14.48 11.53 19.84
CA GLY A 75 -13.24 11.85 20.54
C GLY A 75 -12.80 10.76 21.52
N ILE A 76 -12.98 9.48 21.16
CA ILE A 76 -12.68 8.32 22.01
C ILE A 76 -11.30 7.74 21.65
N GLY A 77 -10.53 7.37 22.67
CA GLY A 77 -9.22 6.71 22.49
C GLY A 77 -8.09 7.70 22.14
N ASP A 78 -6.90 7.16 21.86
CA ASP A 78 -5.83 7.92 21.20
C ASP A 78 -6.09 7.89 19.69
N PRO A 79 -6.40 9.02 19.05
CA PRO A 79 -6.72 9.05 17.63
C PRO A 79 -5.59 8.56 16.73
N ALA A 80 -4.33 8.87 17.04
CA ALA A 80 -3.20 8.54 16.19
C ALA A 80 -2.94 7.02 16.17
N ASP A 81 -2.96 6.39 17.34
CA ASP A 81 -2.84 4.94 17.48
C ASP A 81 -4.01 4.20 16.82
N THR A 82 -5.23 4.74 16.98
CA THR A 82 -6.45 4.15 16.41
C THR A 82 -6.45 4.22 14.88
N ILE A 83 -6.06 5.36 14.31
CA ILE A 83 -5.93 5.53 12.85
C ILE A 83 -4.84 4.58 12.31
N THR A 84 -3.69 4.52 12.97
CA THR A 84 -2.58 3.63 12.56
C THR A 84 -3.00 2.16 12.57
N ALA A 85 -3.67 1.70 13.64
CA ALA A 85 -4.17 0.33 13.72
C ALA A 85 -5.22 0.02 12.65
N PHE A 86 -6.08 0.99 12.31
CA PHE A 86 -7.03 0.88 11.21
C PHE A 86 -6.32 0.76 9.85
N ILE A 87 -5.34 1.63 9.56
CA ILE A 87 -4.58 1.60 8.31
C ILE A 87 -3.90 0.25 8.15
N GLN A 88 -3.17 -0.22 9.17
CA GLN A 88 -2.51 -1.52 9.16
C GLN A 88 -3.51 -2.66 8.91
N ARG A 89 -4.70 -2.59 9.49
CA ARG A 89 -5.75 -3.60 9.26
C ARG A 89 -6.18 -3.63 7.80
N VAL A 90 -6.36 -2.48 7.15
CA VAL A 90 -6.76 -2.39 5.74
C VAL A 90 -5.62 -2.83 4.83
N GLU A 91 -4.38 -2.44 5.15
CA GLU A 91 -3.17 -2.86 4.44
C GLU A 91 -2.88 -4.37 4.56
N GLN A 92 -3.39 -5.06 5.59
CA GLN A 92 -3.34 -6.53 5.67
C GLN A 92 -4.42 -7.22 4.81
N GLY A 93 -5.44 -6.49 4.37
CA GLY A 93 -6.58 -7.00 3.61
C GLY A 93 -6.47 -6.75 2.11
N SER A 94 -7.49 -6.11 1.55
CA SER A 94 -7.62 -5.67 0.16
C SER A 94 -6.89 -4.36 -0.11
N GLY A 95 -6.53 -3.59 0.93
CA GLY A 95 -5.91 -2.27 0.81
C GLY A 95 -6.91 -1.16 0.49
N PHE A 96 -6.42 0.08 0.42
CA PHE A 96 -7.22 1.24 0.03
C PHE A 96 -7.31 1.37 -1.51
N PRO A 97 -8.41 1.94 -2.04
CA PRO A 97 -9.62 2.33 -1.31
C PRO A 97 -10.40 1.09 -0.84
N ILE A 98 -11.10 1.19 0.30
CA ILE A 98 -11.84 0.04 0.87
C ILE A 98 -13.04 -0.25 -0.02
N ARG A 99 -13.31 -1.53 -0.29
CA ARG A 99 -14.49 -1.95 -1.05
C ARG A 99 -15.32 -2.97 -0.29
N GLU A 100 -16.63 -2.74 -0.20
CA GLU A 100 -17.60 -3.70 0.33
C GLU A 100 -18.86 -3.73 -0.57
N GLY A 101 -19.02 -4.80 -1.34
CA GLY A 101 -20.10 -4.89 -2.32
C GLY A 101 -19.93 -3.80 -3.39
N THR A 102 -20.89 -2.88 -3.48
CA THR A 102 -20.82 -1.71 -4.37
C THR A 102 -20.28 -0.47 -3.69
N THR A 103 -19.99 -0.52 -2.40
CA THR A 103 -19.47 0.63 -1.65
C THR A 103 -17.97 0.75 -1.84
N VAL A 104 -17.50 1.96 -2.12
CA VAL A 104 -16.07 2.35 -2.15
C VAL A 104 -15.87 3.43 -1.10
N VAL A 105 -14.84 3.28 -0.27
CA VAL A 105 -14.45 4.29 0.70
C VAL A 105 -13.06 4.80 0.35
N PHE A 106 -13.01 6.06 -0.05
CA PHE A 106 -11.78 6.82 -0.14
C PHE A 106 -11.42 7.33 1.24
N ALA A 107 -10.15 7.21 1.62
CA ALA A 107 -9.64 7.66 2.90
C ALA A 107 -8.30 8.34 2.68
N TYR A 108 -8.10 9.47 3.36
CA TYR A 108 -6.85 10.18 3.39
C TYR A 108 -6.51 10.51 4.85
N TYR A 109 -5.29 10.21 5.25
CA TYR A 109 -4.76 10.57 6.55
C TYR A 109 -3.54 11.48 6.32
N ALA A 110 -3.68 12.77 6.64
CA ALA A 110 -2.61 13.74 6.44
C ALA A 110 -1.58 13.62 7.57
N ASP A 111 -0.60 12.75 7.34
CA ASP A 111 0.46 12.41 8.27
C ASP A 111 1.77 12.15 7.51
N PRO A 112 2.88 12.84 7.88
CA PRO A 112 4.16 12.70 7.21
C PRO A 112 4.72 11.29 7.15
N ALA A 113 4.26 10.37 7.99
CA ALA A 113 4.67 8.96 7.92
C ALA A 113 4.17 8.28 6.63
N TYR A 114 3.00 8.69 6.13
CA TYR A 114 2.38 8.16 4.91
C TYR A 114 2.57 9.10 3.71
N ASP A 115 2.66 10.41 3.95
CA ASP A 115 2.93 11.44 2.94
C ASP A 115 4.45 11.58 2.68
N GLN A 116 5.12 10.48 2.32
CA GLN A 116 6.53 10.49 1.90
C GLN A 116 6.64 10.37 0.38
N GLU A 117 7.46 11.23 -0.22
CA GLU A 117 7.77 11.25 -1.66
C GLU A 117 8.45 9.94 -2.10
N ASP A 118 8.02 9.40 -3.24
CA ASP A 118 8.64 8.21 -3.85
C ASP A 118 8.91 8.38 -5.36
N ASP A 119 8.67 9.56 -5.94
CA ASP A 119 8.80 9.74 -7.39
C ASP A 119 9.73 10.89 -7.83
N GLU A 120 10.42 11.54 -6.89
CA GLU A 120 11.34 12.67 -7.15
C GLU A 120 10.71 13.79 -8.00
N PHE A 121 9.37 13.87 -8.07
CA PHE A 121 8.66 14.81 -8.93
C PHE A 121 8.29 16.08 -8.14
N SER A 122 9.05 17.15 -8.36
CA SER A 122 8.86 18.41 -7.62
C SER A 122 7.50 19.08 -7.82
N ASP A 123 6.74 18.68 -8.86
CA ASP A 123 5.43 19.25 -9.16
C ASP A 123 4.28 18.47 -8.48
N GLU A 124 4.48 17.20 -8.09
CA GLU A 124 3.58 16.48 -7.17
C GLU A 124 4.00 16.84 -5.75
N ASP A 125 3.50 17.97 -5.26
CA ASP A 125 3.90 18.45 -3.95
C ASP A 125 3.30 17.58 -2.84
N PHE A 126 4.16 16.77 -2.23
CA PHE A 126 3.85 16.02 -1.03
C PHE A 126 3.95 16.81 0.26
N ASP A 127 4.25 18.12 0.23
CA ASP A 127 4.16 18.98 1.41
C ASP A 127 2.70 19.05 1.92
N PRO A 128 2.37 18.43 3.06
CA PRO A 128 1.00 18.45 3.58
C PRO A 128 0.54 19.87 3.92
N ASN A 129 1.47 20.81 4.12
CA ASN A 129 1.14 22.22 4.40
C ASN A 129 0.59 22.97 3.18
N ARG A 130 0.71 22.40 1.97
CA ARG A 130 0.15 22.98 0.74
C ARG A 130 -1.22 22.40 0.37
N ARG A 131 -1.73 21.41 1.10
CA ARG A 131 -2.99 20.71 0.80
C ARG A 131 -4.14 21.20 1.70
N LEU A 132 -4.65 22.39 1.44
CA LEU A 132 -5.74 22.95 2.23
C LEU A 132 -7.07 22.31 1.85
N ALA A 133 -7.92 22.10 2.87
CA ALA A 133 -9.29 21.68 2.66
C ALA A 133 -10.10 22.77 1.91
N PRO A 134 -11.09 22.40 1.08
CA PRO A 134 -11.57 21.03 0.86
C PRO A 134 -10.59 20.18 0.04
N ILE A 135 -10.45 18.92 0.46
CA ILE A 135 -9.75 17.89 -0.32
C ILE A 135 -10.83 17.12 -1.06
N ALA A 136 -10.64 16.86 -2.34
CA ALA A 136 -11.59 16.11 -3.16
C ALA A 136 -10.92 14.92 -3.82
N VAL A 137 -11.71 13.88 -4.12
CA VAL A 137 -11.28 12.81 -5.01
C VAL A 137 -11.64 13.16 -6.46
N SER A 138 -10.70 12.96 -7.38
CA SER A 138 -10.88 13.30 -8.78
C SER A 138 -10.25 12.24 -9.67
N GLY A 139 -10.92 11.84 -10.75
CA GLY A 139 -10.52 10.70 -11.54
C GLY A 139 -11.42 10.45 -12.75
N ASP A 140 -11.32 9.26 -13.33
CA ASP A 140 -12.05 8.90 -14.55
C ASP A 140 -13.56 9.09 -14.44
N PHE A 141 -14.11 8.82 -13.25
CA PHE A 141 -15.55 8.85 -12.96
C PHE A 141 -16.16 10.24 -12.88
N ASN A 142 -15.36 11.30 -12.73
CA ASN A 142 -15.82 12.69 -12.75
C ASN A 142 -15.10 13.55 -13.80
N GLY A 143 -14.35 12.90 -14.71
CA GLY A 143 -13.62 13.58 -15.77
C GLY A 143 -12.49 14.46 -15.26
N TRP A 144 -11.83 14.05 -14.17
CA TRP A 144 -10.69 14.75 -13.57
C TRP A 144 -11.03 16.20 -13.18
N ALA A 145 -12.20 16.41 -12.59
CA ALA A 145 -12.67 17.73 -12.14
C ALA A 145 -11.77 18.30 -11.03
N GLU A 146 -11.37 19.57 -11.15
CA GLU A 146 -10.54 20.23 -10.14
C GLU A 146 -11.29 20.63 -8.86
N ASP A 147 -12.61 20.75 -8.94
CA ASP A 147 -13.46 21.03 -7.79
C ASP A 147 -14.88 20.54 -8.09
N ASP A 148 -15.25 19.44 -7.44
CA ASP A 148 -16.62 18.95 -7.42
C ASP A 148 -17.05 18.68 -5.97
N PRO A 149 -17.95 19.49 -5.40
CA PRO A 149 -18.43 19.33 -4.03
C PRO A 149 -19.04 17.95 -3.73
N ALA A 150 -19.52 17.22 -4.73
CA ALA A 150 -20.02 15.86 -4.55
C ALA A 150 -18.93 14.84 -4.20
N TYR A 151 -17.66 15.20 -4.45
CA TYR A 151 -16.48 14.37 -4.26
C TYR A 151 -15.52 14.92 -3.19
N HIS A 152 -15.95 15.93 -2.42
CA HIS A 152 -15.20 16.45 -1.27
C HIS A 152 -15.15 15.41 -0.16
N LEU A 153 -13.96 15.14 0.36
CA LEU A 153 -13.77 14.30 1.53
C LEU A 153 -14.27 15.04 2.77
N THR A 154 -14.97 14.33 3.64
CA THR A 154 -15.42 14.81 4.94
C THR A 154 -14.28 14.67 5.94
N ALA A 155 -14.00 15.72 6.71
CA ALA A 155 -13.03 15.65 7.82
C ALA A 155 -13.67 14.96 9.03
N ALA A 156 -13.10 13.81 9.45
CA ALA A 156 -13.52 13.08 10.64
C ALA A 156 -12.80 13.56 11.92
N GLY A 157 -11.80 14.46 11.77
CA GLY A 157 -10.94 14.93 12.85
C GLY A 157 -9.58 14.23 12.85
N ASN A 158 -8.61 14.80 13.58
CA ASN A 158 -7.23 14.29 13.67
C ASN A 158 -6.60 14.04 12.29
N ASN A 159 -6.76 15.00 11.37
CA ASN A 159 -6.22 14.92 10.01
C ASN A 159 -6.72 13.73 9.16
N PHE A 160 -7.79 13.05 9.60
CA PHE A 160 -8.41 11.98 8.85
C PHE A 160 -9.59 12.51 8.02
N PHE A 161 -9.60 12.16 6.75
CA PHE A 161 -10.58 12.56 5.75
C PHE A 161 -11.12 11.31 5.05
N HIS A 162 -12.40 11.31 4.69
CA HIS A 162 -13.00 10.17 4.03
C HIS A 162 -14.17 10.55 3.12
N LEU A 163 -14.45 9.71 2.14
CA LEU A 163 -15.63 9.81 1.29
C LEU A 163 -16.15 8.41 0.99
N GLU A 164 -17.43 8.19 1.27
CA GLU A 164 -18.12 6.97 0.87
C GLU A 164 -18.88 7.20 -0.44
N MET A 165 -18.64 6.30 -1.39
CA MET A 165 -19.23 6.32 -2.73
C MET A 165 -19.82 4.96 -3.07
N THR A 166 -20.71 4.94 -4.06
CA THR A 166 -21.21 3.71 -4.66
C THR A 166 -20.61 3.55 -6.06
N LEU A 167 -20.11 2.36 -6.39
CA LEU A 167 -19.68 2.00 -7.75
C LEU A 167 -20.81 2.29 -8.73
N THR A 168 -20.47 2.99 -9.81
CA THR A 168 -21.37 3.29 -10.92
C THR A 168 -20.82 2.67 -12.21
N ALA A 169 -21.42 2.96 -13.36
CA ALA A 169 -20.79 2.57 -14.63
C ALA A 169 -19.51 3.37 -14.88
N GLU A 170 -19.41 4.56 -14.30
CA GLU A 170 -18.30 5.51 -14.43
C GLU A 170 -17.23 5.26 -13.35
N LEU A 171 -17.63 4.94 -12.11
CA LEU A 171 -16.74 4.49 -11.04
C LEU A 171 -16.71 2.96 -11.00
N GLN A 172 -15.73 2.37 -11.65
CA GLN A 172 -15.56 0.92 -11.80
C GLN A 172 -14.17 0.43 -11.41
N GLU A 173 -13.96 -0.89 -11.44
CA GLU A 173 -12.62 -1.48 -11.27
C GLU A 173 -11.66 -0.95 -12.35
N GLY A 174 -10.42 -0.65 -11.98
CA GLY A 174 -9.45 0.00 -12.85
C GLY A 174 -9.62 1.51 -13.04
N SER A 175 -10.62 2.16 -12.44
CA SER A 175 -10.74 3.62 -12.52
C SER A 175 -9.55 4.28 -11.81
N ALA A 176 -8.89 5.19 -12.51
CA ALA A 176 -7.81 6.01 -12.00
C ALA A 176 -8.37 7.19 -11.18
N TYR A 177 -7.64 7.57 -10.13
CA TYR A 177 -7.94 8.75 -9.33
C TYR A 177 -6.69 9.34 -8.67
N LYS A 178 -6.80 10.62 -8.34
CA LYS A 178 -5.91 11.36 -7.44
C LYS A 178 -6.76 12.12 -6.43
N TYR A 179 -6.13 12.58 -5.37
CA TYR A 179 -6.69 13.65 -4.55
C TYR A 179 -6.28 15.00 -5.11
N ILE A 180 -7.17 15.98 -4.91
CA ILE A 180 -6.90 17.37 -5.22
C ILE A 180 -7.22 18.25 -4.02
N ALA A 181 -6.32 19.19 -3.75
CA ALA A 181 -6.47 20.24 -2.74
C ALA A 181 -6.14 21.61 -3.36
N ARG A 182 -6.29 22.66 -2.56
CA ARG A 182 -5.85 24.03 -2.92
C ARG A 182 -4.74 24.48 -1.99
N ASP A 183 -3.75 25.20 -2.50
CA ASP A 183 -2.74 25.83 -1.65
C ASP A 183 -3.14 27.25 -1.23
N ASN A 184 -2.25 27.96 -0.51
CA ASN A 184 -2.50 29.32 -0.04
C ASN A 184 -2.70 30.35 -1.16
N ALA A 185 -2.29 30.03 -2.39
CA ALA A 185 -2.47 30.86 -3.58
C ALA A 185 -3.73 30.48 -4.38
N ASP A 186 -4.52 29.50 -3.91
CA ASP A 186 -5.67 28.90 -4.60
C ASP A 186 -5.27 28.07 -5.84
N ASP A 187 -4.00 27.69 -5.93
CA ASP A 187 -3.50 26.81 -6.99
C ASP A 187 -3.88 25.35 -6.67
N ALA A 188 -4.19 24.59 -7.71
CA ALA A 188 -4.53 23.17 -7.60
C ALA A 188 -3.29 22.35 -7.22
N VAL A 189 -3.42 21.53 -6.17
CA VAL A 189 -2.38 20.59 -5.73
C VAL A 189 -2.91 19.18 -5.92
N TRP A 190 -2.31 18.46 -6.87
CA TRP A 190 -2.65 17.08 -7.19
C TRP A 190 -1.68 16.12 -6.52
N PHE A 191 -2.20 15.03 -5.96
CA PHE A 191 -1.39 14.00 -5.34
C PHE A 191 -2.08 12.64 -5.42
N SER A 192 -1.30 11.58 -5.62
CA SER A 192 -1.83 10.22 -5.48
C SER A 192 -2.29 9.93 -4.05
N ASP A 193 -3.20 8.97 -3.89
CA ASP A 193 -3.62 8.52 -2.57
C ASP A 193 -2.45 7.79 -1.89
N PRO A 194 -1.87 8.37 -0.81
CA PRO A 194 -0.71 7.79 -0.14
C PRO A 194 -1.04 6.45 0.51
N LEU A 195 -2.30 6.20 0.87
CA LEU A 195 -2.72 4.94 1.46
C LEU A 195 -3.06 3.88 0.40
N SER A 196 -3.23 4.29 -0.86
CA SER A 196 -3.63 3.37 -1.92
C SER A 196 -2.59 2.27 -2.12
N ARG A 197 -3.08 1.03 -2.10
CA ARG A 197 -2.24 -0.13 -2.41
C ARG A 197 -1.88 -0.13 -3.89
N ARG A 198 -2.81 0.29 -4.75
CA ARG A 198 -2.76 0.08 -6.20
C ARG A 198 -2.51 1.39 -6.89
N PHE A 199 -1.55 1.40 -7.79
CA PHE A 199 -1.17 2.60 -8.50
C PHE A 199 -0.56 2.26 -9.86
N GLN A 200 -0.41 3.29 -10.66
CA GLN A 200 0.31 3.32 -11.92
C GLN A 200 0.89 4.73 -12.11
N TYR A 201 1.63 4.92 -13.20
CA TYR A 201 2.23 6.19 -13.55
C TYR A 201 1.74 6.66 -14.90
N ASP A 202 1.60 7.97 -15.04
CA ASP A 202 1.44 8.64 -16.33
C ASP A 202 2.39 9.84 -16.41
N ILE A 203 2.21 10.66 -17.46
CA ILE A 203 3.00 11.87 -17.66
C ILE A 203 2.79 12.95 -16.58
N TYR A 204 1.80 12.78 -15.71
CA TYR A 204 1.50 13.65 -14.58
C TYR A 204 1.89 13.02 -13.25
N GLY A 205 2.65 11.93 -13.26
CA GLY A 205 3.15 11.24 -12.08
C GLY A 205 2.28 10.07 -11.61
N ARG A 206 2.37 9.73 -10.34
CA ARG A 206 1.66 8.56 -9.78
C ARG A 206 0.17 8.85 -9.70
N PHE A 207 -0.67 7.88 -10.07
CA PHE A 207 -2.11 7.90 -9.79
C PHE A 207 -2.54 6.59 -9.13
N SER A 208 -3.65 6.65 -8.40
CA SER A 208 -4.17 5.52 -7.65
C SER A 208 -5.30 4.83 -8.39
N LEU A 209 -5.52 3.55 -8.11
CA LEU A 209 -6.56 2.74 -8.75
C LEU A 209 -7.61 2.29 -7.72
N VAL A 210 -8.88 2.35 -8.09
CA VAL A 210 -9.99 1.87 -7.24
C VAL A 210 -9.89 0.36 -6.97
N ALA A 211 -9.46 -0.39 -7.98
CA ALA A 211 -9.15 -1.82 -7.94
C ALA A 211 -8.32 -2.19 -9.18
N GLY A 212 -7.68 -3.36 -9.18
CA GLY A 212 -7.02 -3.90 -10.37
C GLY A 212 -8.00 -4.13 -11.52
N SER A 213 -7.54 -3.84 -12.74
CA SER A 213 -8.36 -3.94 -13.95
C SER A 213 -8.37 -5.36 -14.51
N PRO A 214 -9.50 -5.83 -15.09
CA PRO A 214 -9.49 -7.04 -15.89
C PRO A 214 -8.78 -6.88 -17.23
N LEU A 215 -8.48 -5.64 -17.65
CA LEU A 215 -7.96 -5.31 -18.98
C LEU A 215 -6.52 -4.78 -18.97
N ALA A 216 -6.00 -4.40 -17.81
CA ALA A 216 -4.65 -3.87 -17.65
C ALA A 216 -4.08 -4.38 -16.32
N GLY A 217 -2.77 -4.60 -16.29
CA GLY A 217 -2.03 -4.83 -15.06
C GLY A 217 -1.94 -3.56 -14.22
N HIS A 218 -1.39 -3.70 -13.03
CA HIS A 218 -1.21 -2.59 -12.11
C HIS A 218 -0.04 -2.86 -11.15
N LEU A 219 0.46 -1.79 -10.54
CA LEU A 219 1.46 -1.87 -9.48
C LEU A 219 0.78 -1.89 -8.12
N GLU A 220 1.35 -2.68 -7.21
CA GLU A 220 1.04 -2.64 -5.79
C GLU A 220 2.29 -2.34 -4.96
N LEU A 221 2.11 -1.56 -3.89
CA LEU A 221 3.16 -1.26 -2.92
C LEU A 221 2.83 -1.96 -1.62
N THR A 222 3.75 -2.80 -1.15
CA THR A 222 3.69 -3.40 0.19
C THR A 222 4.76 -2.77 1.05
N ARG A 223 4.36 -2.06 2.10
CA ARG A 223 5.27 -1.27 2.94
C ARG A 223 5.90 -2.07 4.07
N ASP A 224 7.08 -1.61 4.49
CA ASP A 224 7.75 -2.02 5.74
C ASP A 224 7.86 -3.55 5.91
N ILE A 225 8.21 -4.26 4.84
CA ILE A 225 8.48 -5.69 4.91
C ILE A 225 9.82 -5.91 5.59
N THR A 226 9.77 -6.48 6.80
CA THR A 226 10.97 -6.81 7.58
C THR A 226 11.75 -7.97 6.93
N ALA A 227 12.97 -7.69 6.49
CA ALA A 227 13.93 -8.70 6.06
C ALA A 227 14.74 -9.19 7.27
N THR A 228 14.22 -10.19 8.00
CA THR A 228 14.82 -10.66 9.27
C THR A 228 16.30 -11.06 9.14
N ALA A 229 16.70 -11.67 8.03
CA ALA A 229 18.09 -12.06 7.79
C ALA A 229 19.03 -10.87 7.58
N LEU A 230 18.53 -9.76 7.06
CA LEU A 230 19.29 -8.53 6.79
C LEU A 230 19.18 -7.50 7.92
N GLY A 231 18.21 -7.66 8.83
CA GLY A 231 17.99 -6.75 9.95
C GLY A 231 17.49 -5.37 9.51
N ASN A 232 16.90 -5.27 8.32
CA ASN A 232 16.31 -4.05 7.76
C ASN A 232 14.86 -4.30 7.33
N SER A 233 14.17 -3.22 6.94
CA SER A 233 12.83 -3.26 6.34
C SER A 233 12.89 -2.60 4.96
N ARG A 234 12.00 -3.03 4.05
CA ARG A 234 11.86 -2.46 2.72
C ARG A 234 10.43 -2.44 2.27
N ASP A 235 10.13 -1.44 1.45
CA ASP A 235 8.94 -1.47 0.62
C ASP A 235 9.19 -2.39 -0.57
N ILE A 236 8.14 -3.05 -1.04
CA ILE A 236 8.19 -4.01 -2.15
C ILE A 236 7.17 -3.60 -3.19
N TYR A 237 7.65 -3.43 -4.42
CA TYR A 237 6.84 -3.13 -5.58
C TYR A 237 6.42 -4.43 -6.26
N ILE A 238 5.15 -4.55 -6.62
CA ILE A 238 4.61 -5.76 -7.21
C ILE A 238 3.82 -5.37 -8.45
N TYR A 239 4.25 -5.79 -9.63
CA TYR A 239 3.41 -5.76 -10.82
C TYR A 239 2.52 -6.99 -10.84
N LEU A 240 1.21 -6.75 -11.00
CA LEU A 240 0.20 -7.77 -11.15
C LEU A 240 -0.39 -7.70 -12.56
N PRO A 241 -0.51 -8.84 -13.28
CA PRO A 241 -0.97 -8.83 -14.67
C PRO A 241 -2.48 -8.53 -14.76
N PRO A 242 -2.99 -8.18 -15.96
CA PRO A 242 -4.42 -7.99 -16.21
C PRO A 242 -5.27 -9.15 -15.66
N GLY A 243 -6.38 -8.82 -15.00
CA GLY A 243 -7.31 -9.83 -14.47
C GLY A 243 -6.86 -10.50 -13.18
N TYR A 244 -5.71 -10.14 -12.59
CA TYR A 244 -5.18 -10.78 -11.40
C TYR A 244 -6.18 -10.81 -10.22
N GLU A 245 -6.95 -9.74 -10.02
CA GLU A 245 -7.90 -9.66 -8.90
C GLU A 245 -9.21 -10.42 -9.13
N GLN A 246 -9.60 -10.57 -10.38
CA GLN A 246 -10.83 -11.23 -10.78
C GLN A 246 -10.66 -12.75 -10.92
N GLU A 247 -9.44 -13.20 -11.18
CA GLU A 247 -9.14 -14.58 -11.47
C GLU A 247 -8.64 -15.37 -10.25
N THR A 248 -8.84 -16.68 -10.27
CA THR A 248 -8.31 -17.60 -9.25
C THR A 248 -7.08 -18.37 -9.74
N GLN A 249 -6.53 -18.01 -10.90
CA GLN A 249 -5.38 -18.71 -11.45
C GLN A 249 -4.09 -18.39 -10.68
N SER A 250 -3.12 -19.29 -10.78
CA SER A 250 -1.78 -19.07 -10.22
C SER A 250 -0.85 -18.54 -11.30
N TYR A 251 -0.14 -17.47 -10.97
CA TYR A 251 0.82 -16.84 -11.85
C TYR A 251 2.25 -17.24 -11.44
N PRO A 252 3.18 -17.42 -12.39
CA PRO A 252 4.58 -17.54 -12.02
C PRO A 252 5.07 -16.17 -11.51
N VAL A 253 6.13 -16.19 -10.71
CA VAL A 253 6.68 -14.98 -10.08
C VAL A 253 8.11 -14.78 -10.57
N LEU A 254 8.38 -13.58 -11.06
CA LEU A 254 9.72 -13.10 -11.38
C LEU A 254 10.16 -12.14 -10.29
N TYR A 255 11.20 -12.50 -9.54
CA TYR A 255 11.83 -11.59 -8.59
C TYR A 255 12.94 -10.80 -9.30
N MET A 256 12.92 -9.49 -9.13
CA MET A 256 13.88 -8.58 -9.75
C MET A 256 14.49 -7.68 -8.68
N HIS A 257 15.82 -7.65 -8.64
CA HIS A 257 16.58 -6.69 -7.84
C HIS A 257 16.45 -5.27 -8.41
N ASP A 258 16.90 -4.28 -7.63
CA ASP A 258 16.82 -2.87 -8.01
C ASP A 258 15.37 -2.42 -8.29
N GLY A 259 14.43 -2.82 -7.42
CA GLY A 259 13.01 -2.50 -7.49
C GLY A 259 12.69 -1.02 -7.77
N ASN A 260 13.49 -0.12 -7.20
CA ASN A 260 13.42 1.33 -7.39
C ASN A 260 13.72 1.80 -8.84
N ASN A 261 14.27 0.93 -9.70
CA ASN A 261 14.52 1.22 -11.11
C ASN A 261 13.55 0.50 -12.05
N LEU A 262 12.72 -0.43 -11.56
CA LEU A 262 11.98 -1.33 -12.46
C LEU A 262 10.79 -0.68 -13.14
N PHE A 263 10.03 0.10 -12.37
CA PHE A 263 8.77 0.66 -12.81
C PHE A 263 8.95 2.14 -13.11
N ASP A 264 8.10 2.68 -13.98
CA ASP A 264 8.17 4.09 -14.35
C ASP A 264 8.10 4.94 -13.07
N THR A 265 9.13 5.71 -12.76
CA THR A 265 8.99 6.84 -11.83
C THR A 265 8.67 8.03 -12.71
N ALA A 266 7.99 9.06 -12.21
CA ALA A 266 7.41 10.19 -12.95
C ALA A 266 8.34 10.98 -13.92
N GLN A 267 9.56 10.52 -14.19
CA GLN A 267 10.46 11.00 -15.21
C GLN A 267 10.65 9.98 -16.36
N PRO A 268 9.77 9.94 -17.38
CA PRO A 268 10.02 9.21 -18.64
C PRO A 268 11.26 9.71 -19.41
N TRP A 269 11.91 10.80 -18.95
CA TRP A 269 13.15 11.36 -19.49
C TRP A 269 14.34 11.34 -18.53
N SER A 270 14.21 10.81 -17.30
CA SER A 270 15.38 10.51 -16.49
C SER A 270 15.93 9.16 -16.92
N ASN A 271 17.22 9.12 -17.23
CA ASN A 271 17.89 7.94 -17.79
C ASN A 271 18.08 6.83 -16.72
N GLY A 272 17.02 6.25 -16.17
CA GLY A 272 17.11 5.35 -15.01
C GLY A 272 16.09 4.22 -14.89
N THR A 273 14.83 4.43 -15.30
CA THR A 273 13.81 3.35 -15.24
C THR A 273 14.00 2.31 -16.34
N TRP A 274 13.62 1.07 -16.03
CA TRP A 274 13.66 -0.07 -16.96
C TRP A 274 12.31 -0.35 -17.62
N ASP A 275 11.25 0.39 -17.26
CA ASP A 275 9.91 0.32 -17.85
C ASP A 275 9.38 -1.14 -17.94
N VAL A 276 9.52 -1.87 -16.84
CA VAL A 276 9.14 -3.28 -16.79
C VAL A 276 7.63 -3.44 -16.97
N ASP A 277 6.83 -2.56 -16.38
CA ASP A 277 5.37 -2.58 -16.51
C ASP A 277 4.92 -2.27 -17.95
N GLY A 278 5.48 -1.26 -18.62
CA GLY A 278 5.15 -0.97 -20.02
C GLY A 278 5.55 -2.10 -20.97
N VAL A 279 6.74 -2.69 -20.79
CA VAL A 279 7.17 -3.87 -21.55
C VAL A 279 6.25 -5.07 -21.29
N MET A 280 5.82 -5.26 -20.04
CA MET A 280 4.91 -6.34 -19.67
C MET A 280 3.56 -6.21 -20.36
N GLU A 281 2.93 -5.03 -20.32
CA GLU A 281 1.67 -4.78 -21.02
C GLU A 281 1.81 -5.07 -22.52
N MET A 282 2.86 -4.55 -23.16
CA MET A 282 3.11 -4.76 -24.58
C MET A 282 3.27 -6.24 -24.96
N GLU A 283 4.07 -7.00 -24.20
CA GLU A 283 4.36 -8.40 -24.51
C GLU A 283 3.18 -9.33 -24.19
N LEU A 284 2.36 -8.97 -23.20
CA LEU A 284 1.09 -9.66 -22.88
C LEU A 284 0.06 -9.43 -23.98
N ASP A 285 -0.13 -8.18 -24.42
CA ASP A 285 -1.04 -7.83 -25.51
C ASP A 285 -0.65 -8.50 -26.84
N ALA A 286 0.65 -8.60 -27.10
CA ALA A 286 1.19 -9.31 -28.26
C ALA A 286 1.05 -10.85 -28.16
N GLY A 287 0.78 -11.39 -26.97
CA GLY A 287 0.71 -12.83 -26.71
C GLY A 287 2.08 -13.53 -26.75
N ASN A 288 3.17 -12.78 -26.58
CA ASN A 288 4.53 -13.31 -26.63
C ASN A 288 4.94 -13.97 -25.31
N VAL A 289 4.36 -13.52 -24.19
CA VAL A 289 4.57 -14.08 -22.86
C VAL A 289 3.23 -14.47 -22.23
N ARG A 290 3.26 -15.43 -21.31
CA ARG A 290 2.12 -15.71 -20.42
C ARG A 290 2.04 -14.64 -19.33
N PRO A 291 0.86 -14.35 -18.75
CA PRO A 291 0.74 -13.53 -17.54
C PRO A 291 1.67 -14.00 -16.41
N PHE A 292 2.37 -13.07 -15.77
CA PHE A 292 3.21 -13.31 -14.61
C PHE A 292 3.32 -12.10 -13.68
N ILE A 293 3.66 -12.36 -12.42
CA ILE A 293 3.88 -11.35 -11.38
C ILE A 293 5.35 -10.95 -11.42
N VAL A 294 5.64 -9.65 -11.31
CA VAL A 294 6.99 -9.17 -11.03
C VAL A 294 7.05 -8.64 -9.61
N VAL A 295 8.01 -9.12 -8.82
CA VAL A 295 8.30 -8.60 -7.49
C VAL A 295 9.61 -7.84 -7.57
N GLY A 296 9.52 -6.51 -7.53
CA GLY A 296 10.64 -5.61 -7.46
C GLY A 296 11.10 -5.41 -6.04
N ILE A 297 12.37 -5.75 -5.77
CA ILE A 297 13.02 -5.60 -4.47
C ILE A 297 13.95 -4.40 -4.54
N PRO A 298 13.58 -3.25 -3.95
CA PRO A 298 14.44 -2.08 -3.92
C PRO A 298 15.78 -2.38 -3.28
N ASN A 299 16.81 -1.71 -3.77
CA ASN A 299 18.08 -1.64 -3.07
C ASN A 299 18.08 -0.49 -2.06
N ASN A 300 19.13 -0.39 -1.25
CA ASN A 300 19.37 0.70 -0.33
C ASN A 300 20.87 1.04 -0.33
N ALA A 301 21.34 1.78 0.68
CA ALA A 301 22.77 2.08 0.85
C ALA A 301 23.67 0.81 0.91
N ASP A 302 23.11 -0.34 1.29
CA ASP A 302 23.79 -1.64 1.36
C ASP A 302 23.73 -2.42 0.04
N ARG A 303 23.25 -1.82 -1.07
CA ARG A 303 23.11 -2.48 -2.40
C ARG A 303 24.30 -3.33 -2.79
N MET A 304 25.50 -2.76 -2.69
CA MET A 304 26.73 -3.45 -3.08
C MET A 304 27.02 -4.62 -2.14
N ASP A 305 26.88 -4.39 -0.83
CA ASP A 305 27.09 -5.40 0.21
C ASP A 305 26.16 -6.60 0.02
N GLU A 306 24.90 -6.37 -0.33
CA GLU A 306 23.89 -7.42 -0.46
C GLU A 306 23.90 -8.13 -1.81
N TYR A 307 24.18 -7.42 -2.91
CA TYR A 307 24.05 -8.00 -4.26
C TYR A 307 25.35 -8.60 -4.79
N THR A 308 26.48 -8.37 -4.11
CA THR A 308 27.78 -8.88 -4.55
C THR A 308 28.39 -9.87 -3.56
N HIS A 309 28.76 -11.03 -4.07
CA HIS A 309 29.35 -12.13 -3.30
C HIS A 309 30.84 -11.94 -2.95
N VAL A 310 31.50 -10.90 -3.49
CA VAL A 310 32.91 -10.59 -3.25
C VAL A 310 33.07 -9.13 -2.85
N GLU A 311 34.03 -8.88 -1.97
CA GLU A 311 34.47 -7.52 -1.64
C GLU A 311 35.24 -6.91 -2.82
N ASP A 312 34.96 -5.65 -3.11
CA ASP A 312 35.59 -4.85 -4.15
C ASP A 312 36.01 -3.48 -3.60
N GLU A 313 37.03 -2.88 -4.23
CA GLU A 313 37.53 -1.54 -3.90
C GLU A 313 37.02 -0.53 -4.92
N ILE A 314 36.09 0.33 -4.51
CA ILE A 314 35.63 1.47 -5.32
C ILE A 314 36.31 2.76 -4.84
N SER A 315 36.68 3.63 -5.78
CA SER A 315 37.25 4.94 -5.46
C SER A 315 36.50 6.06 -6.17
N ASP A 316 36.21 7.13 -5.43
CA ASP A 316 35.61 8.36 -5.97
C ASP A 316 36.67 9.40 -6.41
N GLY A 317 37.94 9.00 -6.43
CA GLY A 317 39.08 9.88 -6.72
C GLY A 317 39.63 10.65 -5.52
N THR A 318 38.97 10.58 -4.35
CA THR A 318 39.44 11.18 -3.09
C THR A 318 39.59 10.17 -1.95
N GLN A 319 38.75 9.13 -1.92
CA GLN A 319 38.82 8.02 -0.98
C GLN A 319 38.60 6.68 -1.70
N THR A 320 38.99 5.60 -1.03
CA THR A 320 38.69 4.22 -1.44
C THR A 320 37.76 3.62 -0.40
N TYR A 321 36.71 2.96 -0.87
CA TYR A 321 35.71 2.28 -0.07
C TYR A 321 35.75 0.79 -0.41
N LEU A 322 35.74 -0.06 0.62
CA LEU A 322 35.45 -1.48 0.45
C LEU A 322 33.95 -1.65 0.46
N VAL A 323 33.42 -2.32 -0.56
CA VAL A 323 31.99 -2.62 -0.71
C VAL A 323 31.83 -4.08 -1.13
N GLY A 324 30.70 -4.69 -0.81
CA GLY A 324 30.40 -6.05 -1.25
C GLY A 324 30.86 -7.16 -0.30
N GLY A 325 30.59 -8.40 -0.71
CA GLY A 325 31.05 -9.60 -0.02
C GLY A 325 30.22 -10.04 1.17
N LYS A 326 29.00 -9.52 1.33
CA LYS A 326 28.07 -9.88 2.42
C LYS A 326 26.83 -10.65 1.96
N GLY A 327 26.61 -10.76 0.65
CA GLY A 327 25.53 -11.53 0.01
C GLY A 327 25.81 -13.01 -0.19
#